data_AF-A0A5E4LVB4-F1
#
_entry.id   AF-A0A5E4LVB4-F1
#
_cell.length_a   1.000
_cell.length_b   1.000
_cell.length_c   1.000
_cell.angle_alpha   90.00
_cell.angle_beta   90.00
_cell.angle_gamma   90.00
#
_symmetry.space_group_name_H-M   'P 1'
#
loop_
_entity.id
_entity.type
_entity.pdbx_description
1 polymer ?
#
loop_
_entity_poly.entity_id
_entity_poly.type
_entity_poly.pdbx_seq_one_letter_code
_entity_poly.pdbx_strand_id
1 'polypeptide(L)'
;MHARIQYSVFMACALIIPAAAFADNTIQLGVPFQLGFNQTATMQELQIKIVNLTDSRCPSDVTCMWQGQAMVLLDINKNNQNLENFSLSLNDKNLVARSFDHYSIQVINVVPYPISTKKISLSDYDITFKLSLLPPLKQLKSGISQGQFSCLQGLTLVIKSEDHSPACIKSTSIQKLVARGWTTAISYSN
;
A
#
# COMPACT_ATOMS: atom_id res chain seq x y z
N MET A 1 38.28 41.28 52.98
CA MET A 1 38.22 39.95 52.32
C MET A 1 37.07 40.00 51.32
N HIS A 2 37.37 40.31 50.05
CA HIS A 2 36.38 40.41 48.98
C HIS A 2 36.57 39.24 48.03
N ALA A 3 35.67 38.26 48.07
CA ALA A 3 35.64 37.16 47.12
C ALA A 3 34.81 37.60 45.89
N ARG A 4 35.46 37.69 44.73
CA ARG A 4 34.81 37.89 43.44
C ARG A 4 34.44 36.52 42.88
N ILE A 5 33.15 36.27 42.71
CA ILE A 5 32.61 35.06 42.07
C ILE A 5 32.58 35.32 40.56
N GLN A 6 33.43 34.61 39.80
CA GLN A 6 33.39 34.58 38.34
C GLN A 6 32.26 33.65 37.90
N TYR A 7 31.23 34.19 37.26
CA TYR A 7 30.21 33.40 36.58
C TYR A 7 30.65 33.10 35.15
N SER A 8 31.02 31.85 34.91
CA SER A 8 31.35 31.32 33.58
C SER A 8 30.07 31.22 32.73
N VAL A 9 30.00 31.98 31.66
CA VAL A 9 28.94 31.92 30.65
C VAL A 9 29.15 30.66 29.79
N PHE A 10 28.42 29.58 30.07
CA PHE A 10 28.32 28.43 29.17
C PHE A 10 27.26 28.71 28.12
N MET A 11 27.68 29.26 26.98
CA MET A 11 26.85 29.40 25.79
C MET A 11 26.68 28.02 25.13
N ALA A 12 25.59 27.33 25.44
CA ALA A 12 25.23 26.08 24.78
C ALA A 12 24.86 26.36 23.31
N CYS A 13 25.77 26.03 22.41
CA CYS A 13 25.53 26.03 20.97
C CYS A 13 24.58 24.87 20.64
N ALA A 14 23.30 25.17 20.42
CA ALA A 14 22.33 24.20 19.92
C ALA A 14 22.73 23.80 18.49
N LEU A 15 23.37 22.63 18.36
CA LEU A 15 23.57 21.97 17.08
C LEU A 15 22.18 21.61 16.53
N ILE A 16 21.70 22.41 15.58
CA ILE A 16 20.56 22.07 14.74
C ILE A 16 21.01 20.86 13.92
N ILE A 17 20.70 19.66 14.39
CA ILE A 17 20.82 18.44 13.58
C ILE A 17 19.88 18.67 12.40
N PRO A 18 20.38 18.75 11.15
CA PRO A 18 19.50 18.73 10.01
C PRO A 18 18.76 17.39 10.09
N ALA A 19 17.44 17.43 10.27
CA ALA A 19 16.61 16.26 10.13
C ALA A 19 16.90 15.74 8.71
N ALA A 20 17.70 14.68 8.62
CA ALA A 20 17.73 13.87 7.42
C ALA A 20 16.27 13.54 7.15
N ALA A 21 15.74 14.06 6.05
CA ALA A 21 14.43 13.67 5.57
C ALA A 21 14.55 12.18 5.27
N PHE A 22 14.22 11.34 6.25
CA PHE A 22 13.93 9.95 6.01
C PHE A 22 12.82 10.00 4.97
N ALA A 23 13.09 9.49 3.77
CA ALA A 23 12.04 9.15 2.83
C ALA A 23 11.19 8.12 3.58
N ASP A 24 10.16 8.62 4.26
CA ASP A 24 9.35 7.80 5.14
C ASP A 24 8.44 7.01 4.20
N ASN A 25 8.85 5.78 3.88
CA ASN A 25 8.15 4.89 2.96
C ASN A 25 6.84 4.35 3.59
N THR A 26 6.07 5.25 4.18
CA THR A 26 4.76 4.98 4.77
C THR A 26 3.73 4.82 3.67
N ILE A 27 2.90 3.79 3.77
CA ILE A 27 1.83 3.55 2.80
C ILE A 27 0.55 4.22 3.29
N GLN A 28 -0.17 4.87 2.38
CA GLN A 28 -1.51 5.38 2.61
C GLN A 28 -2.51 4.66 1.70
N LEU A 29 -3.62 4.19 2.26
CA LEU A 29 -4.63 3.47 1.49
C LEU A 29 -5.26 4.35 0.40
N GLY A 30 -5.35 3.80 -0.81
CA GLY A 30 -5.91 4.48 -1.97
C GLY A 30 -4.97 5.47 -2.65
N VAL A 31 -3.79 5.73 -2.07
CA VAL A 31 -2.79 6.67 -2.60
C VAL A 31 -1.63 5.86 -3.21
N PRO A 32 -1.16 6.23 -4.43
CA PRO A 32 0.04 5.62 -4.99
C PRO A 32 1.29 5.93 -4.15
N PHE A 33 2.17 4.95 -4.00
CA PHE A 33 3.48 5.10 -3.36
C PHE A 33 4.57 4.49 -4.24
N GLN A 34 5.78 5.02 -4.13
CA GLN A 34 6.93 4.58 -4.93
C GLN A 34 7.91 3.80 -4.04
N LEU A 35 8.50 2.75 -4.60
CA LEU A 35 9.48 1.93 -3.91
C LEU A 35 10.64 1.59 -4.85
N GLY A 36 11.85 1.92 -4.42
CA GLY A 36 13.09 1.46 -5.06
C GLY A 36 13.51 0.08 -4.57
N PHE A 37 14.48 -0.53 -5.25
CA PHE A 37 15.03 -1.82 -4.82
C PHE A 37 15.74 -1.69 -3.45
N ASN A 38 15.63 -2.71 -2.59
CA ASN A 38 16.08 -2.73 -1.18
C ASN A 38 15.34 -1.79 -0.22
N GLN A 39 14.37 -1.02 -0.68
CA GLN A 39 13.50 -0.26 0.20
C GLN A 39 12.34 -1.12 0.69
N THR A 40 11.83 -0.78 1.87
CA THR A 40 10.64 -1.41 2.46
C THR A 40 9.60 -0.32 2.71
N ALA A 41 8.37 -0.56 2.27
CA ALA A 41 7.24 0.30 2.59
C ALA A 41 6.43 -0.30 3.74
N THR A 42 5.92 0.54 4.65
CA THR A 42 5.27 0.07 5.88
C THR A 42 3.92 0.75 6.14
N MET A 43 2.98 0.00 6.74
CA MET A 43 1.69 0.51 7.19
C MET A 43 1.19 -0.31 8.36
N GLN A 44 1.12 0.29 9.55
CA GLN A 44 0.77 -0.44 10.77
C GLN A 44 1.71 -1.66 10.93
N GLU A 45 1.17 -2.88 10.96
CA GLU A 45 1.92 -4.14 11.01
C GLU A 45 2.35 -4.70 9.64
N LEU A 46 2.00 -4.05 8.53
CA LEU A 46 2.34 -4.50 7.18
C LEU A 46 3.70 -3.95 6.73
N GLN A 47 4.47 -4.82 6.07
CA GLN A 47 5.74 -4.50 5.44
C GLN A 47 5.75 -5.06 4.02
N ILE A 48 6.06 -4.23 3.03
CA ILE A 48 6.10 -4.59 1.61
C ILE A 48 7.50 -4.30 1.08
N LYS A 49 8.12 -5.32 0.48
CA LYS A 49 9.48 -5.22 -0.08
C LYS A 49 9.52 -5.81 -1.49
N ILE A 50 10.32 -5.21 -2.36
CA ILE A 50 10.62 -5.81 -3.66
C ILE A 50 11.72 -6.86 -3.49
N VAL A 51 11.42 -8.10 -3.85
CA VAL A 51 12.37 -9.23 -3.84
C VAL A 51 13.13 -9.29 -5.16
N ASN A 52 12.41 -9.11 -6.27
CA ASN A 52 12.97 -9.23 -7.60
C ASN A 52 12.17 -8.41 -8.61
N LEU A 53 12.81 -8.06 -9.72
CA LEU A 53 12.21 -7.42 -10.88
C LEU A 53 12.77 -8.08 -12.14
N THR A 54 11.87 -8.58 -12.99
CA THR A 54 12.22 -9.04 -14.33
C THR A 54 11.59 -8.09 -15.33
N ASP A 55 12.42 -7.39 -16.10
CA ASP A 55 11.94 -6.47 -17.13
C ASP A 55 12.28 -6.99 -18.53
N SER A 56 11.23 -7.38 -19.25
CA SER A 56 11.26 -7.80 -20.64
C SER A 56 10.45 -6.86 -21.53
N ARG A 57 10.15 -5.65 -21.06
CA ARG A 57 9.50 -4.63 -21.88
C ARG A 57 10.37 -4.33 -23.09
N CYS A 58 9.72 -4.15 -24.23
CA CYS A 58 10.42 -3.80 -25.44
C CYS A 58 11.13 -2.45 -25.27
N PRO A 59 12.40 -2.31 -25.64
CA PRO A 59 13.03 -1.00 -25.66
C PRO A 59 12.22 0.00 -26.49
N SER A 60 12.10 1.24 -26.01
CA SER A 60 11.27 2.25 -26.70
C SER A 60 11.84 2.72 -28.03
N ASP A 61 13.10 2.41 -28.30
CA ASP A 61 13.89 2.82 -29.46
C ASP A 61 14.06 1.71 -30.52
N VAL A 62 13.27 0.64 -30.45
CA VAL A 62 13.29 -0.46 -31.42
C VAL A 62 11.89 -0.87 -31.87
N THR A 63 11.79 -1.53 -33.03
CA THR A 63 10.53 -2.10 -33.51
C THR A 63 10.25 -3.43 -32.82
N CYS A 64 9.12 -3.53 -32.11
CA CYS A 64 8.77 -4.75 -31.41
C CYS A 64 7.84 -5.67 -32.18
N MET A 65 8.11 -6.98 -32.07
CA MET A 65 7.21 -8.03 -32.55
C MET A 65 6.30 -8.63 -31.46
N TRP A 66 6.74 -8.55 -30.19
CA TRP A 66 6.00 -9.09 -29.04
C TRP A 66 5.88 -8.03 -27.94
N GLN A 67 4.78 -8.05 -27.18
CA GLN A 67 4.42 -6.93 -26.30
C GLN A 67 5.33 -6.75 -25.07
N GLY A 68 6.10 -7.76 -24.67
CA GLY A 68 6.99 -7.70 -23.50
C GLY A 68 6.26 -7.39 -22.17
N GLN A 69 6.94 -7.55 -21.04
CA GLN A 69 6.36 -7.16 -19.74
C GLN A 69 7.40 -6.95 -18.65
N ALA A 70 7.06 -6.13 -17.66
CA ALA A 70 7.77 -6.03 -16.41
C ALA A 70 7.00 -6.79 -15.33
N MET A 71 7.68 -7.73 -14.67
CA MET A 71 7.16 -8.52 -13.57
C MET A 71 7.91 -8.19 -12.28
N VAL A 72 7.16 -7.78 -11.26
CA VAL A 72 7.70 -7.42 -9.95
C VAL A 72 7.31 -8.49 -8.95
N LEU A 73 8.29 -9.04 -8.23
CA LEU A 73 8.06 -9.98 -7.15
C LEU A 73 8.12 -9.24 -5.82
N LEU A 74 7.03 -9.26 -5.07
CA LEU A 74 6.90 -8.64 -3.76
C LEU A 74 6.94 -9.69 -2.65
N ASP A 75 7.60 -9.33 -1.55
CA ASP A 75 7.48 -9.98 -0.24
C ASP A 75 6.60 -9.11 0.65
N ILE A 76 5.51 -9.69 1.16
CA ILE A 76 4.55 -9.02 2.02
C ILE A 76 4.54 -9.75 3.37
N ASN A 77 4.90 -9.02 4.43
CA ASN A 77 4.89 -9.53 5.79
C ASN A 77 3.86 -8.76 6.62
N LYS A 78 3.11 -9.47 7.46
CA LYS A 78 2.17 -8.91 8.44
C LYS A 78 2.43 -9.54 9.80
N ASN A 79 2.66 -8.75 10.86
CA ASN A 79 2.95 -9.29 12.20
C ASN A 79 4.10 -10.32 12.21
N ASN A 80 5.13 -10.10 11.39
CA ASN A 80 6.25 -11.02 11.17
C ASN A 80 5.86 -12.41 10.60
N GLN A 81 4.64 -12.54 10.08
CA GLN A 81 4.20 -13.69 9.29
C GLN A 81 4.27 -13.32 7.81
N ASN A 82 4.95 -14.16 7.04
CA ASN A 82 5.03 -14.00 5.60
C ASN A 82 3.68 -14.38 4.98
N LEU A 83 3.04 -13.44 4.28
CA LEU A 83 1.72 -13.61 3.68
C LEU A 83 1.76 -14.15 2.24
N GLU A 84 2.90 -14.69 1.79
CA GLU A 84 3.21 -15.18 0.43
C GLU A 84 3.85 -14.12 -0.49
N ASN A 85 4.70 -14.58 -1.43
CA ASN A 85 5.31 -13.73 -2.44
C ASN A 85 4.37 -13.56 -3.65
N PHE A 86 4.10 -12.32 -4.07
CA PHE A 86 3.20 -12.04 -5.18
C PHE A 86 3.94 -11.50 -6.40
N SER A 87 3.63 -12.04 -7.58
CA SER A 87 4.05 -11.47 -8.86
C SER A 87 3.02 -10.48 -9.39
N LEU A 88 3.46 -9.27 -9.70
CA LEU A 88 2.65 -8.22 -10.33
C LEU A 88 3.17 -7.89 -11.74
N SER A 89 2.28 -7.68 -12.72
CA SER A 89 2.65 -7.33 -14.09
C SER A 89 1.79 -6.17 -14.62
N LEU A 90 2.43 -5.15 -15.19
CA LEU A 90 1.78 -3.94 -15.72
C LEU A 90 0.77 -4.23 -16.84
N ASN A 91 1.03 -5.26 -17.65
CA ASN A 91 0.30 -5.51 -18.89
C ASN A 91 -0.61 -6.74 -18.85
N ASP A 92 -0.69 -7.42 -17.70
CA ASP A 92 -1.55 -8.59 -17.50
C ASP A 92 -2.72 -8.23 -16.58
N LYS A 93 -3.95 -8.27 -17.09
CA LYS A 93 -5.16 -7.93 -16.34
C LYS A 93 -5.36 -8.78 -15.07
N ASN A 94 -4.82 -10.00 -15.04
CA ASN A 94 -4.93 -10.92 -13.90
C ASN A 94 -3.80 -10.75 -12.88
N LEU A 95 -2.67 -10.15 -13.30
CA LEU A 95 -1.48 -9.96 -12.48
C LEU A 95 -1.20 -8.48 -12.19
N VAL A 96 -1.96 -7.53 -12.74
CA VAL A 96 -1.82 -6.11 -12.41
C VAL A 96 -2.17 -5.82 -10.95
N ALA A 97 -3.05 -6.65 -10.37
CA ALA A 97 -3.51 -6.55 -9.00
C ALA A 97 -3.57 -7.93 -8.35
N ARG A 98 -3.13 -8.03 -7.10
CA ARG A 98 -3.34 -9.23 -6.27
C ARG A 98 -4.04 -8.84 -4.98
N SER A 99 -4.84 -9.77 -4.48
CA SER A 99 -5.59 -9.62 -3.24
C SER A 99 -4.92 -10.48 -2.17
N PHE A 100 -4.72 -9.90 -1.00
CA PHE A 100 -4.18 -10.59 0.18
C PHE A 100 -4.81 -9.97 1.41
N ASP A 101 -5.15 -10.80 2.40
CA ASP A 101 -5.92 -10.34 3.56
C ASP A 101 -7.15 -9.51 3.10
N HIS A 102 -7.43 -8.36 3.71
CA HIS A 102 -8.46 -7.42 3.24
C HIS A 102 -7.99 -6.39 2.21
N TYR A 103 -6.79 -6.54 1.66
CA TYR A 103 -6.18 -5.56 0.75
C TYR A 103 -6.06 -6.06 -0.68
N SER A 104 -5.95 -5.11 -1.60
CA SER A 104 -5.47 -5.32 -2.96
C SER A 104 -4.29 -4.39 -3.22
N ILE A 105 -3.18 -4.97 -3.66
CA ILE A 105 -2.02 -4.21 -4.16
C ILE A 105 -2.00 -4.26 -5.68
N GLN A 106 -1.70 -3.12 -6.30
CA GLN A 106 -1.59 -2.97 -7.74
C GLN A 106 -0.24 -2.38 -8.09
N VAL A 107 0.36 -2.85 -9.19
CA VAL A 107 1.49 -2.17 -9.83
C VAL A 107 0.93 -1.15 -10.82
N ILE A 108 1.30 0.13 -10.63
CA ILE A 108 0.85 1.23 -11.48
C ILE A 108 1.89 1.54 -12.55
N ASN A 109 3.16 1.57 -12.15
CA ASN A 109 4.24 1.97 -13.06
C ASN A 109 5.58 1.35 -12.66
N VAL A 110 6.45 1.14 -13.63
CA VAL A 110 7.84 0.71 -13.43
C VAL A 110 8.70 1.65 -14.26
N VAL A 111 9.61 2.37 -13.63
CA VAL A 111 10.53 3.30 -14.30
C VAL A 111 11.97 3.02 -13.89
N PRO A 112 12.96 3.27 -14.74
CA PRO A 112 12.85 3.78 -16.12
C PRO A 112 12.29 2.74 -17.10
N TYR A 113 11.86 3.19 -18.28
CA TYR A 113 11.52 2.30 -19.40
C TYR A 113 12.81 1.93 -20.16
N PRO A 114 12.98 0.69 -20.65
CA PRO A 114 14.21 0.25 -21.30
C PRO A 114 14.47 0.99 -22.62
N ILE A 115 15.76 1.20 -22.91
CA ILE A 115 16.30 1.66 -24.19
C ILE A 115 17.46 0.74 -24.59
N SER A 116 17.66 0.54 -25.90
CA SER A 116 18.63 -0.44 -26.42
C SER A 116 20.09 -0.14 -26.05
N THR A 117 20.40 1.12 -25.81
CA THR A 117 21.76 1.61 -25.56
C THR A 117 22.17 1.62 -24.09
N LYS A 118 21.24 1.36 -23.17
CA LYS A 118 21.51 1.43 -21.72
C LYS A 118 21.08 0.17 -21.00
N LYS A 119 22.03 -0.47 -20.32
CA LYS A 119 21.73 -1.50 -19.32
C LYS A 119 21.28 -0.83 -18.02
N ILE A 120 20.11 -1.19 -17.52
CA ILE A 120 19.53 -0.66 -16.28
C ILE A 120 19.81 -1.66 -15.15
N SER A 121 20.35 -1.19 -14.02
CA SER A 121 20.54 -2.03 -12.82
C SER A 121 19.24 -2.13 -12.01
N LEU A 122 19.05 -3.19 -11.23
CA LEU A 122 17.89 -3.35 -10.34
C LEU A 122 17.75 -2.17 -9.37
N SER A 123 18.87 -1.62 -8.89
CA SER A 123 18.93 -0.46 -8.00
C SER A 123 18.40 0.84 -8.61
N ASP A 124 18.32 0.91 -9.94
CA ASP A 124 17.96 2.13 -10.66
C ASP A 124 16.46 2.19 -10.95
N TYR A 125 15.72 1.12 -10.63
CA TYR A 125 14.28 1.08 -10.82
C TYR A 125 13.54 1.67 -9.63
N ASP A 126 12.56 2.48 -9.96
CA ASP A 126 11.49 2.85 -9.06
C ASP A 126 10.17 2.27 -9.56
N ILE A 127 9.43 1.64 -8.64
CA ILE A 127 8.14 1.03 -8.95
C ILE A 127 7.05 1.74 -8.16
N THR A 128 6.00 2.16 -8.85
CA THR A 128 4.81 2.76 -8.24
C THR A 128 3.77 1.69 -7.99
N PHE A 129 3.34 1.57 -6.74
CA PHE A 129 2.26 0.69 -6.33
C PHE A 129 1.08 1.49 -5.79
N LYS A 130 -0.08 0.83 -5.68
CA LYS A 130 -1.22 1.33 -4.92
C LYS A 130 -1.83 0.22 -4.11
N LEU A 131 -1.95 0.46 -2.81
CA LEU A 131 -2.66 -0.40 -1.87
C LEU A 131 -4.09 0.11 -1.72
N SER A 132 -5.07 -0.77 -1.69
CA SER A 132 -6.49 -0.43 -1.51
C SER A 132 -7.19 -1.49 -0.70
N LEU A 133 -8.24 -1.10 0.04
CA LEU A 133 -9.13 -2.05 0.71
C LEU A 133 -10.00 -2.79 -0.31
N LEU A 134 -10.15 -4.10 -0.15
CA LEU A 134 -11.10 -4.90 -0.91
C LEU A 134 -12.53 -4.49 -0.55
N PRO A 135 -13.46 -4.45 -1.52
CA PRO A 135 -14.89 -4.36 -1.22
C PRO A 135 -15.35 -5.54 -0.35
N PRO A 136 -16.29 -5.38 0.60
CA PRO A 136 -16.71 -6.44 1.52
C PRO A 136 -17.20 -7.72 0.85
N LEU A 137 -17.92 -7.60 -0.27
CA LEU A 137 -18.37 -8.77 -1.03
C LEU A 137 -17.20 -9.61 -1.58
N LYS A 138 -16.06 -8.98 -1.89
CA LYS A 138 -14.84 -9.71 -2.28
C LYS A 138 -14.14 -10.30 -1.06
N GLN A 139 -14.11 -9.59 0.07
CA GLN A 139 -13.57 -10.13 1.33
C GLN A 139 -14.29 -11.42 1.74
N LEU A 140 -15.62 -11.43 1.71
CA LEU A 140 -16.43 -12.63 2.00
C LEU A 140 -16.13 -13.78 1.02
N LYS A 141 -16.05 -13.48 -0.29
CA LYS A 141 -15.73 -14.50 -1.32
C LYS A 141 -14.30 -15.02 -1.23
N SER A 142 -13.40 -14.27 -0.62
CA SER A 142 -12.02 -14.67 -0.32
C SER A 142 -11.86 -15.47 0.98
N GLY A 143 -12.97 -15.87 1.63
CA GLY A 143 -12.95 -16.73 2.82
C GLY A 143 -12.77 -15.99 4.15
N ILE A 144 -12.85 -14.66 4.16
CA ILE A 144 -12.77 -13.86 5.38
C ILE A 144 -14.08 -13.98 6.17
N SER A 145 -13.99 -14.25 7.47
CA SER A 145 -15.13 -14.45 8.36
C SER A 145 -15.93 -13.15 8.56
N GLN A 146 -17.25 -13.27 8.82
CA GLN A 146 -18.17 -12.13 8.86
C GLN A 146 -17.83 -11.04 9.89
N GLY A 147 -16.96 -11.31 10.86
CA GLY A 147 -16.49 -10.34 11.87
C GLY A 147 -15.20 -9.60 11.54
N GLN A 148 -14.56 -9.85 10.39
CA GLN A 148 -13.23 -9.31 10.05
C GLN A 148 -13.25 -8.31 8.88
N PHE A 149 -14.44 -7.92 8.41
CA PHE A 149 -14.55 -7.00 7.27
C PHE A 149 -14.17 -5.58 7.65
N SER A 150 -13.27 -5.00 6.87
CA SER A 150 -12.79 -3.63 7.05
C SER A 150 -13.38 -2.72 5.98
N CYS A 151 -13.97 -1.60 6.39
CA CYS A 151 -14.46 -0.55 5.51
C CYS A 151 -13.45 0.61 5.40
N LEU A 152 -13.46 1.28 4.25
CA LEU A 152 -12.74 2.55 4.08
C LEU A 152 -13.28 3.60 5.06
N GLN A 153 -12.43 4.55 5.43
CA GLN A 153 -12.82 5.67 6.31
C GLN A 153 -14.05 6.40 5.76
N GLY A 154 -15.01 6.70 6.63
CA GLY A 154 -16.29 7.33 6.27
C GLY A 154 -17.36 6.38 5.75
N LEU A 155 -17.06 5.08 5.65
CA LEU A 155 -18.03 4.03 5.39
C LEU A 155 -18.26 3.18 6.63
N THR A 156 -19.44 2.59 6.71
CA THR A 156 -19.86 1.71 7.81
C THR A 156 -20.27 0.37 7.23
N LEU A 157 -19.78 -0.70 7.86
CA LEU A 157 -20.16 -2.06 7.51
C LEU A 157 -21.60 -2.32 7.98
N VAL A 158 -22.42 -2.85 7.08
CA VAL A 158 -23.78 -3.30 7.36
C VAL A 158 -24.03 -4.64 6.68
N ILE A 159 -25.00 -5.40 7.21
CA ILE A 159 -25.47 -6.64 6.61
C ILE A 159 -26.83 -6.39 5.95
N LYS A 160 -26.96 -6.75 4.67
CA LYS A 160 -28.21 -6.61 3.93
C LYS A 160 -29.24 -7.61 4.46
N SER A 161 -30.47 -7.15 4.71
CA SER A 161 -31.52 -7.99 5.31
C SER A 161 -32.06 -9.09 4.39
N GLU A 162 -31.92 -8.92 3.07
CA GLU A 162 -32.44 -9.86 2.08
C GLU A 162 -31.58 -11.12 1.95
N ASP A 163 -30.27 -10.95 1.77
CA ASP A 163 -29.34 -12.01 1.39
C ASP A 163 -28.18 -12.19 2.39
N HIS A 164 -28.22 -11.47 3.52
CA HIS A 164 -27.19 -11.47 4.56
C HIS A 164 -25.78 -11.12 4.05
N SER A 165 -25.68 -10.47 2.89
CA SER A 165 -24.40 -10.06 2.33
C SER A 165 -23.86 -8.78 3.01
N PRO A 166 -22.54 -8.68 3.23
CA PRO A 166 -21.92 -7.51 3.83
C PRO A 166 -21.75 -6.38 2.80
N ALA A 167 -21.97 -5.14 3.23
CA ALA A 167 -21.78 -3.93 2.42
C ALA A 167 -21.17 -2.79 3.23
N CYS A 168 -20.25 -2.02 2.63
CA CYS A 168 -19.79 -0.74 3.18
C CYS A 168 -20.64 0.38 2.57
N ILE A 169 -21.38 1.10 3.41
CA ILE A 169 -22.24 2.22 2.98
C ILE A 169 -21.81 3.52 3.65
N LYS A 170 -22.13 4.66 3.05
CA LYS A 170 -21.91 5.97 3.70
C LYS A 170 -22.73 6.04 5.00
N SER A 171 -22.11 6.54 6.07
CA SER A 171 -22.78 6.68 7.37
C SER A 171 -24.08 7.51 7.28
N THR A 172 -24.08 8.53 6.43
CA THR A 172 -25.25 9.40 6.17
C THR A 172 -26.42 8.69 5.48
N SER A 173 -26.20 7.53 4.86
CA SER A 173 -27.24 6.74 4.21
C SER A 173 -27.85 5.67 5.13
N ILE A 174 -27.22 5.35 6.26
CA ILE A 174 -27.62 4.25 7.15
C ILE A 174 -29.08 4.40 7.58
N GLN A 175 -29.45 5.55 8.14
CA GLN A 175 -30.80 5.77 8.66
C GLN A 175 -31.88 5.60 7.57
N LYS A 176 -31.59 6.05 6.34
CA LYS A 176 -32.51 5.90 5.20
C LYS A 176 -32.65 4.43 4.79
N LEU A 177 -31.59 3.64 4.90
CA LEU A 177 -31.58 2.22 4.53
C LEU A 177 -32.23 1.35 5.61
N VAL A 178 -32.03 1.67 6.89
CA VAL A 178 -32.75 1.04 8.01
C VAL A 178 -34.25 1.30 7.90
N ALA A 179 -34.66 2.55 7.64
CA ALA A 179 -36.08 2.91 7.47
C ALA A 179 -36.76 2.19 6.28
N ARG A 180 -35.98 1.71 5.32
CA ARG A 180 -36.44 0.95 4.14
C ARG A 180 -36.33 -0.56 4.31
N GLY A 181 -35.94 -1.05 5.49
CA GLY A 181 -35.76 -2.48 5.75
C GLY A 181 -34.62 -3.12 4.97
N TRP A 182 -33.66 -2.33 4.47
CA TRP A 182 -32.54 -2.86 3.68
C TRP A 182 -31.44 -3.45 4.56
N THR A 183 -31.33 -2.99 5.80
CA THR A 183 -30.41 -3.53 6.82
C THR A 183 -31.02 -3.40 8.22
N THR A 184 -30.70 -4.33 9.11
CA THR A 184 -31.25 -4.45 10.48
C THR A 184 -30.24 -4.14 11.59
N ALA A 185 -28.94 -4.04 11.29
CA ALA A 185 -27.90 -3.83 12.29
C ALA A 185 -26.70 -3.04 11.76
N ILE A 186 -26.15 -2.18 12.61
CA ILE A 186 -24.83 -1.56 12.43
C ILE A 186 -23.83 -2.54 13.05
N SER A 187 -23.03 -3.23 12.24
CA SER A 187 -21.85 -3.92 12.74
C SER A 187 -20.77 -2.88 12.98
N TYR A 188 -20.53 -2.53 14.25
CA TYR A 188 -19.39 -1.70 14.62
C TYR A 188 -18.12 -2.56 14.46
N SER A 189 -17.29 -2.23 13.49
CA SER A 189 -15.89 -2.66 13.49
C SER A 189 -15.17 -1.84 14.56
N ASN A 190 -14.83 -2.47 15.69
CA ASN A 190 -13.91 -1.90 16.68
C ASN A 190 -12.50 -1.84 16.12
#